data_AF-A0A0Q4QGG6-F1
#
_entry.id   AF-A0A0Q4QGG6-F1
#
_cell.length_a   1.000
_cell.length_b   1.000
_cell.length_c   1.000
_cell.angle_alpha   90.00
_cell.angle_beta   90.00
_cell.angle_gamma   90.00
#
_symmetry.space_group_name_H-M   'P 1'
#
loop_
_entity.id
_entity.type
_entity.pdbx_description
1 polymer ?
#
loop_
_entity_poly.entity_id
_entity_poly.type
_entity_poly.pdbx_seq_one_letter_code
_entity_poly.pdbx_strand_id
1 'polypeptide(L)'
;MACGRTYTVDEKIRTEDWPDVLLERWSDEAARSPGWVQKPLAADFIAYAHAPAATCVLLPVPALQRAWRQHGRQWIGLYGQRRARNAGYTSVSVPVPRGVLMQAIVEAMFVS
;
A
#
# COMPACT_ATOMS: atom_id res chain seq x y z
N MET A 1 -25.66 -5.03 -24.02
CA MET A 1 -24.67 -3.95 -24.08
C MET A 1 -24.26 -3.62 -22.66
N ALA A 2 -22.98 -3.75 -22.30
CA ALA A 2 -22.48 -3.19 -21.06
C ALA A 2 -21.79 -1.86 -21.38
N CYS A 3 -22.37 -0.74 -20.93
CA CYS A 3 -21.81 0.61 -21.12
C CYS A 3 -20.96 1.06 -19.92
N GLY A 4 -20.31 0.12 -19.22
CA GLY A 4 -19.50 0.39 -18.02
C GLY A 4 -18.02 0.05 -18.23
N ARG A 5 -17.14 0.88 -17.65
CA ARG A 5 -15.71 0.56 -17.54
C ARG A 5 -15.49 -0.48 -16.45
N THR A 6 -14.74 -1.54 -16.75
CA THR A 6 -14.30 -2.51 -15.74
C THR A 6 -13.10 -1.97 -14.98
N TYR A 7 -13.12 -2.11 -13.65
CA TYR A 7 -11.97 -1.87 -12.78
C TYR A 7 -11.56 -3.16 -12.07
N THR A 8 -10.27 -3.36 -11.88
CA THR A 8 -9.70 -4.50 -11.16
C THR A 8 -9.28 -4.09 -9.74
N VAL A 9 -9.50 -4.98 -8.78
CA VAL A 9 -9.21 -4.73 -7.35
C VAL A 9 -8.40 -5.88 -6.78
N ASP A 10 -7.28 -5.58 -6.14
CA ASP A 10 -6.51 -6.53 -5.33
C ASP A 10 -6.88 -6.36 -3.85
N GLU A 11 -6.90 -7.46 -3.09
CA GLU A 11 -7.33 -7.43 -1.68
C GLU A 11 -6.14 -7.59 -0.74
N LYS A 12 -6.16 -6.84 0.36
CA LYS A 12 -5.21 -6.93 1.47
C LYS A 12 -5.99 -6.84 2.78
N ILE A 13 -5.83 -7.83 3.65
CA ILE A 13 -6.55 -7.89 4.93
C ILE A 13 -5.56 -7.87 6.09
N ARG A 14 -5.83 -7.03 7.08
CA ARG A 14 -5.20 -7.04 8.41
C ARG A 14 -6.17 -7.68 9.40
N THR A 15 -5.70 -8.67 10.14
CA THR A 15 -6.46 -9.36 11.19
C THR A 15 -6.40 -8.65 12.55
N GLU A 16 -5.73 -7.50 12.59
CA GLU A 16 -5.51 -6.67 13.78
C GLU A 16 -5.87 -5.22 13.43
N ASP A 17 -6.45 -4.49 14.39
CA ASP A 17 -6.85 -3.09 14.20
C ASP A 17 -5.67 -2.13 14.44
N TRP A 18 -4.85 -1.97 13.42
CA TRP A 18 -3.76 -1.00 13.43
C TRP A 18 -4.19 0.33 12.82
N PRO A 19 -3.77 1.49 13.37
CA PRO A 19 -4.12 2.80 12.84
C PRO A 19 -3.37 3.17 11.53
N ASP A 20 -2.58 2.24 10.99
CA ASP A 20 -1.74 2.38 9.81
C ASP A 20 -2.22 1.55 8.61
N VAL A 21 -1.66 1.87 7.45
CA VAL A 21 -1.60 0.97 6.30
C VAL A 21 -0.15 0.51 6.17
N LEU A 22 0.04 -0.81 6.13
CA LEU A 22 1.36 -1.43 6.07
C LEU A 22 1.84 -1.51 4.61
N LEU A 23 2.52 -0.46 4.13
CA LEU A 23 2.98 -0.36 2.74
C LEU A 23 4.15 -1.31 2.47
N GLU A 24 3.96 -2.35 1.67
CA GLU A 24 5.01 -3.33 1.37
C GLU A 24 6.02 -2.77 0.38
N ARG A 25 7.23 -2.50 0.90
CA ARG A 25 8.39 -2.08 0.11
C ARG A 25 9.04 -3.28 -0.56
N TRP A 26 9.28 -4.36 0.16
CA TRP A 26 9.92 -5.57 -0.38
C TRP A 26 9.02 -6.76 -0.15
N SER A 27 8.71 -7.52 -1.19
CA SER A 27 8.09 -8.84 -1.03
C SER A 27 9.12 -9.87 -0.60
N ASP A 28 10.38 -9.68 -0.99
CA ASP A 28 11.56 -10.40 -0.50
C ASP A 28 12.75 -9.43 -0.39
N GLU A 29 13.19 -9.15 0.84
CA GLU A 29 14.29 -8.25 1.15
C GLU A 29 15.62 -8.72 0.57
N ALA A 30 15.90 -10.03 0.65
CA ALA A 30 17.18 -10.60 0.26
C ALA A 30 17.34 -10.58 -1.27
N ALA A 31 16.27 -10.96 -1.98
CA ALA A 31 16.21 -10.90 -3.44
C ALA A 31 15.99 -9.48 -3.99
N ARG A 32 15.71 -8.49 -3.13
CA ARG A 32 15.28 -7.13 -3.51
C ARG A 32 14.06 -7.13 -4.44
N SER A 33 13.15 -8.07 -4.23
CA SER A 33 11.91 -8.17 -4.99
C SER A 33 10.94 -7.08 -4.55
N PRO A 34 10.51 -6.18 -5.46
CA PRO A 34 9.69 -5.04 -5.09
C PRO A 34 8.32 -5.48 -4.57
N GLY A 35 7.91 -4.88 -3.46
CA GLY A 35 6.58 -5.05 -2.90
C GLY A 35 5.51 -4.27 -3.64
N TRP A 36 4.25 -4.52 -3.29
CA TRP A 36 3.09 -3.98 -4.01
C TRP A 36 3.03 -2.45 -4.07
N VAL A 37 3.65 -1.71 -3.14
CA VAL A 37 3.63 -0.24 -3.16
C VAL A 37 4.48 0.37 -4.27
N GLN A 38 5.38 -0.41 -4.90
CA GLN A 38 6.34 0.10 -5.88
C GLN A 38 6.48 -0.75 -7.15
N LYS A 39 5.96 -1.98 -7.19
CA LYS A 39 5.91 -2.77 -8.43
C LYS A 39 4.69 -2.42 -9.28
N PRO A 40 4.73 -2.57 -10.60
CA PRO A 40 3.52 -2.53 -11.42
C PRO A 40 2.48 -3.55 -10.92
N LEU A 41 1.21 -3.11 -10.79
CA LEU A 41 0.09 -3.97 -10.42
C LEU A 41 -0.90 -4.08 -11.57
N ALA A 42 -1.53 -5.25 -11.71
CA ALA A 42 -2.64 -5.45 -12.64
C ALA A 42 -4.00 -4.93 -12.10
N ALA A 43 -3.99 -4.41 -10.87
CA ALA A 43 -5.16 -3.86 -10.19
C ALA A 43 -5.21 -2.33 -10.33
N ASP A 44 -6.40 -1.78 -10.54
CA ASP A 44 -6.65 -0.34 -10.50
C ASP A 44 -6.73 0.18 -9.06
N PHE A 45 -7.22 -0.66 -8.14
CA PHE A 45 -7.36 -0.36 -6.72
C PHE A 45 -6.84 -1.48 -5.83
N ILE A 46 -6.47 -1.13 -4.60
CA ILE A 46 -6.28 -2.09 -3.50
C ILE A 46 -7.40 -1.89 -2.49
N ALA A 47 -8.19 -2.93 -2.23
CA ALA A 47 -9.09 -2.98 -1.08
C ALA A 47 -8.28 -3.38 0.15
N TYR A 48 -7.98 -2.41 1.01
CA TYR A 48 -7.21 -2.62 2.24
C TYR A 48 -8.16 -2.66 3.44
N ALA A 49 -8.44 -3.87 3.93
CA ALA A 49 -9.40 -4.13 5.00
C ALA A 49 -8.71 -4.33 6.36
N HIS A 50 -9.30 -3.77 7.40
CA HIS A 50 -9.02 -4.07 8.81
C HIS A 50 -10.21 -4.87 9.33
N ALA A 51 -10.08 -6.20 9.36
CA ALA A 51 -11.20 -7.10 9.63
C ALA A 51 -11.85 -6.87 11.01
N PRO A 52 -11.09 -6.69 12.12
CA PRO A 52 -11.70 -6.45 13.43
C PRO A 52 -12.51 -5.16 13.53
N ALA A 53 -12.08 -4.12 12.80
CA ALA A 53 -12.75 -2.82 12.78
C ALA A 53 -13.91 -2.76 11.78
N ALA A 54 -14.11 -3.80 10.95
CA ALA A 54 -15.05 -3.81 9.83
C ALA A 54 -14.89 -2.60 8.88
N THR A 55 -13.66 -2.10 8.73
CA THR A 55 -13.35 -0.97 7.85
C THR A 55 -12.53 -1.43 6.65
N CYS A 56 -12.78 -0.85 5.48
CA CYS A 56 -11.98 -1.04 4.29
C CYS A 56 -11.71 0.29 3.62
N VAL A 57 -10.46 0.53 3.24
CA VAL A 57 -10.06 1.68 2.43
C VAL A 57 -9.77 1.20 1.03
N LEU A 58 -10.39 1.84 0.04
CA LEU A 58 -10.12 1.58 -1.37
C LEU A 58 -9.03 2.54 -1.87
N LEU A 59 -7.83 2.00 -2.11
CA LEU A 59 -6.64 2.78 -2.46
C LEU A 59 -6.43 2.79 -3.99
N PRO A 60 -6.49 3.94 -4.68
CA PRO A 60 -6.19 4.02 -6.11
C PRO A 60 -4.70 3.78 -6.35
N VAL A 61 -4.37 2.72 -7.11
CA VAL A 61 -2.98 2.28 -7.29
C VAL A 61 -2.07 3.38 -7.87
N PRO A 62 -2.43 4.10 -8.96
CA PRO A 62 -1.54 5.10 -9.54
C PRO A 62 -1.18 6.24 -8.57
N ALA A 63 -2.17 6.74 -7.82
CA ALA A 63 -1.95 7.82 -6.85
C ALA A 63 -1.18 7.32 -5.63
N LEU A 64 -1.48 6.13 -5.13
CA LEU A 64 -0.73 5.47 -4.05
C LEU A 64 0.76 5.30 -4.39
N GLN A 65 1.06 4.79 -5.58
CA GLN A 65 2.44 4.60 -6.03
C GLN A 65 3.17 5.92 -6.30
N ARG A 66 2.45 6.98 -6.71
CA ARG A 66 3.02 8.33 -6.79
C ARG A 66 3.31 8.91 -5.42
N ALA A 67 2.39 8.78 -4.46
CA ALA A 67 2.60 9.19 -3.07
C ALA A 67 3.82 8.47 -2.46
N TRP A 68 3.97 7.17 -2.72
CA TRP A 68 5.16 6.41 -2.31
C TRP A 68 6.45 6.95 -2.93
N ARG A 69 6.46 7.31 -4.22
CA ARG A 69 7.64 7.90 -4.87
C ARG A 69 8.01 9.26 -4.28
N GLN A 70 7.03 10.06 -3.88
CA GLN A 70 7.24 11.39 -3.31
C GLN A 70 7.70 11.34 -1.84
N HIS A 71 7.13 10.44 -1.03
CA HIS A 71 7.30 10.45 0.43
C HIS A 71 7.95 9.19 1.02
N GLY A 72 8.09 8.10 0.25
CA GLY A 72 8.50 6.78 0.76
C GLY A 72 9.83 6.80 1.50
N ARG A 73 10.83 7.55 1.01
CA ARG A 73 12.12 7.71 1.71
C ARG A 73 11.96 8.39 3.07
N GLN A 74 11.13 9.43 3.15
CA GLN A 74 10.84 10.13 4.41
C GLN A 74 10.08 9.21 5.38
N TRP A 75 9.07 8.48 4.90
CA TRP A 75 8.28 7.56 5.70
C TRP A 75 9.11 6.41 6.28
N ILE A 76 10.09 5.87 5.53
CA ILE A 76 11.04 4.88 6.05
C ILE A 76 11.81 5.45 7.26
N GLY A 77 12.21 6.73 7.21
CA GLY A 77 12.91 7.38 8.32
C GLY A 77 12.02 7.68 9.52
N LEU A 78 10.79 8.15 9.28
CA LEU A 78 9.86 8.58 10.35
C LEU A 78 9.14 7.42 11.04
N TYR A 79 8.68 6.43 10.26
CA TYR A 79 7.83 5.35 10.77
C TYR A 79 8.56 4.00 10.86
N GLY A 80 9.80 3.96 10.36
CA GLY A 80 10.63 2.77 10.37
C GLY A 80 10.16 1.70 9.40
N GLN A 81 10.69 0.49 9.59
CA GLN A 81 10.36 -0.68 8.79
C GLN A 81 9.90 -1.83 9.70
N ARG A 82 8.96 -2.62 9.21
CA ARG A 82 8.47 -3.86 9.82
C ARG A 82 8.84 -5.02 8.90
N ARG A 83 9.54 -6.00 9.47
CA ARG A 83 9.94 -7.22 8.76
C ARG A 83 9.03 -8.35 9.18
N ALA A 84 8.50 -9.09 8.21
CA ALA A 84 7.75 -10.32 8.46
C ALA A 84 8.54 -11.49 7.86
N ARG A 85 8.88 -12.47 8.71
CA ARG A 85 9.62 -13.66 8.30
C ARG A 85 8.64 -14.71 7.80
N ASN A 86 8.72 -15.04 6.51
CA ASN A 86 7.94 -16.09 5.88
C ASN A 86 8.81 -17.33 5.64
N ALA A 87 8.21 -18.42 5.15
CA ALA A 87 8.97 -19.61 4.76
C ALA A 87 9.86 -19.29 3.55
N GLY A 88 11.16 -19.09 3.81
CA GLY A 88 12.18 -18.88 2.78
C GLY A 88 12.45 -17.43 2.35
N TYR A 89 11.66 -16.46 2.80
CA TYR A 89 11.84 -15.04 2.45
C TYR A 89 11.40 -14.10 3.58
N THR A 90 11.79 -12.83 3.50
CA THR A 90 11.36 -11.79 4.44
C THR A 90 10.76 -10.63 3.68
N SER A 91 9.49 -10.31 3.96
CA SER A 91 8.87 -9.11 3.43
C SER A 91 9.16 -7.93 4.35
N VAL A 92 9.22 -6.73 3.77
CA VAL A 92 9.51 -5.49 4.49
C VAL A 92 8.48 -4.45 4.12
N SER A 93 7.87 -3.87 5.14
CA SER A 93 6.83 -2.87 4.99
C SER A 93 7.07 -1.65 5.86
N VAL A 94 6.45 -0.54 5.49
CA VAL A 94 6.48 0.73 6.24
C VAL A 94 5.07 1.02 6.75
N PRO A 95 4.87 1.14 8.09
CA PRO A 95 3.56 1.41 8.67
C PRO A 95 3.24 2.90 8.57
N VAL A 96 2.51 3.32 7.54
CA VAL A 96 2.16 4.74 7.34
C VAL A 96 0.80 5.01 8.00
N PRO A 97 0.69 6.00 8.91
CA PRO A 97 -0.59 6.35 9.53
C PRO A 97 -1.65 6.67 8.47
N ARG A 98 -2.88 6.16 8.65
CA ARG A 98 -3.96 6.29 7.65
C ARG A 98 -4.19 7.74 7.20
N GLY A 99 -4.27 8.69 8.14
CA GLY A 99 -4.49 10.11 7.80
C GLY A 99 -3.37 10.70 6.94
N VAL A 100 -2.11 10.35 7.24
CA VAL A 100 -0.95 10.79 6.45
C VAL A 100 -0.99 10.19 5.04
N LEU A 101 -1.29 8.90 4.94
CA LEU A 101 -1.37 8.22 3.65
C LEU A 101 -2.49 8.79 2.78
N MET A 102 -3.69 8.99 3.33
CA MET A 102 -4.83 9.51 2.58
C MET A 102 -4.57 10.93 2.06
N GLN A 103 -3.99 11.78 2.89
CA GLN A 103 -3.59 13.13 2.49
C GLN A 103 -2.57 13.09 1.34
N ALA A 104 -1.53 12.25 1.46
CA ALA A 104 -0.51 12.12 0.42
C ALA A 104 -1.07 11.53 -0.89
N ILE A 105 -2.06 10.64 -0.83
CA ILE A 105 -2.76 10.14 -2.02
C ILE A 105 -3.52 11.27 -2.72
N VAL A 106 -4.25 12.10 -1.97
CA VAL A 106 -4.96 13.26 -2.52
C VAL A 106 -3.98 14.23 -3.18
N GLU A 107 -2.88 14.57 -2.52
CA GLU A 107 -1.83 15.43 -3.08
C GLU A 107 -1.20 14.84 -4.35
N ALA A 108 -0.98 13.51 -4.36
CA ALA A 108 -0.44 12.81 -5.52
C ALA A 108 -1.37 12.83 -6.75
N MET A 109 -2.67 13.09 -6.58
CA MET A 109 -3.61 13.22 -7.70
C MET A 109 -3.44 14.56 -8.45
N PHE A 110 -2.81 15.56 -7.84
CA PHE A 110 -2.47 16.81 -8.52
C PHE A 110 -1.19 16.64 -9.34
N VAL A 111 -1.29 16.93 -10.64
CA VAL A 111 -0.17 16.91 -11.60
C VAL A 111 -0.05 18.29 -12.23
N SER A 112 1.10 18.91 -12.04
CA SER A 112 1.52 20.15 -12.70
C SER A 112 2.58 19.85 -13.74
#